data_AF-A0A4Y1ZUJ5-F1
#
_entry.id   AF-A0A4Y1ZUJ5-F1
#
_cell.length_a   1.000
_cell.length_b   1.000
_cell.length_c   1.000
_cell.angle_alpha   90.00
_cell.angle_beta   90.00
_cell.angle_gamma   90.00
#
_symmetry.space_group_name_H-M   'P 1'
#
loop_
_entity.id
_entity.type
_entity.pdbx_description
1 polymer ?
#
loop_
_entity_poly.entity_id
_entity_poly.type
_entity_poly.pdbx_seq_one_letter_code
_entity_poly.pdbx_strand_id
1 'polypeptide(L)'
;MGKTEKLPAINNKILLIPAVELAEKIRKRQLSCEEIMKVYVERAKSVHPFVNAAVDERYEEAIKDAKEVDKFLASGVKSEEDIAKETPLLGVPFSCKETIGIT
;
A
#
# COMPACT_ATOMS: atom_id res chain seq x y z
N MET A 1 14.47 -5.25 32.12
CA MET A 1 13.93 -5.04 30.77
C MET A 1 13.70 -6.43 30.16
N GLY A 2 12.47 -6.74 29.73
CA GLY A 2 12.17 -8.04 29.11
C GLY A 2 12.92 -8.23 27.80
N LYS A 3 13.10 -9.47 27.35
CA LYS A 3 13.63 -9.75 26.01
C LYS A 3 12.66 -9.16 24.97
N THR A 4 13.16 -8.27 24.12
CA THR A 4 12.40 -7.80 22.95
C THR A 4 12.15 -8.99 22.03
N GLU A 5 10.88 -9.28 21.75
CA GLU A 5 10.52 -10.30 20.78
C GLU A 5 11.02 -9.92 19.39
N LYS A 6 11.60 -10.89 18.67
CA LYS A 6 12.09 -10.65 17.32
C LYS A 6 10.91 -10.56 16.36
N LEU A 7 10.88 -9.50 15.56
CA LEU A 7 9.88 -9.36 14.51
C LEU A 7 10.04 -10.45 13.43
N PRO A 8 8.94 -10.89 12.79
CA PRO A 8 9.01 -11.73 11.62
C PRO A 8 9.88 -11.08 10.52
N ALA A 9 10.70 -11.89 9.85
CA ALA A 9 11.55 -11.44 8.75
C ALA A 9 10.71 -10.88 7.59
N ILE A 10 11.29 -9.97 6.82
CA ILE A 10 10.67 -9.43 5.61
C ILE A 10 10.95 -10.42 4.46
N ASN A 11 9.91 -11.13 4.04
CA ASN A 11 10.02 -12.16 2.99
C ASN A 11 9.57 -11.67 1.61
N ASN A 12 8.84 -10.55 1.54
CA ASN A 12 8.37 -9.97 0.29
C ASN A 12 9.14 -8.69 -0.04
N LYS A 13 9.81 -8.65 -1.20
CA LYS A 13 10.64 -7.53 -1.65
C LYS A 13 9.82 -6.27 -1.97
N ILE A 14 8.52 -6.40 -2.26
CA ILE A 14 7.63 -5.24 -2.49
C ILE A 14 7.65 -4.29 -1.28
N LEU A 15 7.74 -4.83 -0.07
CA LEU A 15 7.81 -4.07 1.18
C LEU A 15 9.08 -3.20 1.32
N LEU A 16 10.08 -3.43 0.47
CA LEU A 16 11.36 -2.73 0.47
C LEU A 16 11.47 -1.73 -0.69
N ILE A 17 10.45 -1.63 -1.55
CA ILE A 17 10.45 -0.71 -2.69
C ILE A 17 10.04 0.70 -2.18
N PRO A 18 10.82 1.76 -2.50
CA PRO A 18 10.44 3.13 -2.17
C PRO A 18 9.10 3.54 -2.78
N ALA A 19 8.34 4.41 -2.10
CA ALA A 19 7.03 4.88 -2.56
C ALA A 19 7.07 5.50 -3.97
N VAL A 20 8.12 6.25 -4.30
CA VAL A 20 8.31 6.86 -5.63
C VAL A 20 8.50 5.82 -6.73
N GLU A 21 9.22 4.72 -6.41
CA GLU A 21 9.41 3.60 -7.34
C GLU A 21 8.14 2.74 -7.44
N LEU A 22 7.40 2.53 -6.34
CA LEU A 22 6.08 1.88 -6.38
C LEU A 22 5.14 2.64 -7.30
N ALA A 23 5.05 3.96 -7.14
CA ALA A 23 4.20 4.80 -7.99
C ALA A 23 4.59 4.68 -9.48
N GLU A 24 5.88 4.68 -9.79
CA GLU A 24 6.36 4.47 -11.16
C GLU A 24 5.98 3.07 -11.70
N LYS A 25 6.19 2.01 -10.91
CA LYS A 25 5.86 0.64 -11.29
C LYS A 25 4.35 0.45 -11.50
N ILE A 26 3.53 1.06 -10.65
CA ILE A 26 2.07 1.06 -10.78
C ILE A 26 1.64 1.75 -12.08
N ARG A 27 2.13 2.98 -12.34
CA ARG A 27 1.81 3.71 -13.58
C ARG A 27 2.19 2.94 -14.84
N LYS A 28 3.35 2.29 -14.82
CA LYS A 28 3.84 1.41 -15.89
C LYS A 28 3.19 0.03 -15.93
N ARG A 29 2.21 -0.24 -15.05
CA ARG A 29 1.47 -1.51 -14.93
C ARG A 29 2.38 -2.72 -14.69
N GLN A 30 3.53 -2.50 -14.06
CA GLN A 30 4.50 -3.54 -13.70
C GLN A 30 4.14 -4.24 -12.39
N LEU A 31 3.37 -3.56 -11.53
CA LEU A 31 2.83 -4.09 -10.29
C LEU A 31 1.37 -3.65 -10.16
N SER A 32 0.51 -4.55 -9.65
CA SER A 32 -0.89 -4.26 -9.36
C SER A 32 -1.03 -3.58 -8.00
N CYS A 33 -1.93 -2.59 -7.92
CA CYS A 33 -2.31 -1.98 -6.65
C CYS A 33 -2.91 -3.01 -5.69
N GLU A 34 -3.76 -3.93 -6.18
CA GLU A 34 -4.33 -5.02 -5.37
C GLU A 34 -3.23 -5.90 -4.76
N GLU A 35 -2.25 -6.32 -5.56
CA GLU A 35 -1.13 -7.14 -5.08
C GLU A 35 -0.33 -6.42 -4.00
N ILE A 36 0.05 -5.16 -4.27
CA ILE A 36 0.79 -4.34 -3.32
C ILE A 36 -0.01 -4.21 -2.01
N MET A 37 -1.30 -3.88 -2.08
CA MET A 37 -2.12 -3.70 -0.88
C MET A 37 -2.19 -4.97 -0.04
N LYS A 38 -2.40 -6.14 -0.66
CA LYS A 38 -2.42 -7.43 0.06
C LYS A 38 -1.11 -7.70 0.79
N VAL A 39 0.03 -7.44 0.14
CA VAL A 39 1.36 -7.62 0.75
C VAL A 39 1.55 -6.72 1.97
N TYR A 40 1.10 -5.46 1.90
CA TYR A 40 1.16 -4.54 3.05
C TYR A 40 0.21 -4.95 4.18
N VAL A 41 -1.01 -5.40 3.86
CA VAL A 41 -1.98 -5.91 4.85
C VAL A 41 -1.44 -7.15 5.57
N GLU A 42 -0.89 -8.11 4.82
CA GLU A 42 -0.25 -9.30 5.40
C GLU A 42 0.91 -8.92 6.32
N ARG A 43 1.75 -7.97 5.90
CA ARG A 43 2.83 -7.48 6.74
C ARG A 43 2.30 -6.84 8.01
N ALA A 44 1.33 -5.93 7.90
CA ALA A 44 0.73 -5.23 9.03
C ALA A 44 0.16 -6.22 10.06
N LYS A 45 -0.64 -7.20 9.60
CA LYS A 45 -1.18 -8.26 10.46
C LYS A 45 -0.09 -9.11 11.12
N SER A 46 0.98 -9.44 10.40
CA SER A 46 2.08 -10.26 10.94
C SER A 46 2.89 -9.56 12.03
N VAL A 47 3.02 -8.23 11.98
CA VAL A 47 3.83 -7.46 12.95
C VAL A 47 3.01 -6.83 14.05
N HIS A 48 1.72 -6.58 13.82
CA HIS A 48 0.85 -5.88 14.76
C HIS A 48 0.88 -6.47 16.18
N PRO A 49 0.88 -7.81 16.40
CA PRO A 49 0.98 -8.37 17.76
C PRO A 49 2.23 -7.95 18.55
N PHE A 50 3.30 -7.56 17.86
CA PHE A 50 4.59 -7.20 18.48
C PHE A 50 4.74 -5.68 18.69
N VAL A 51 4.13 -4.87 17.81
CA VAL A 51 4.33 -3.41 17.82
C VAL A 51 3.08 -2.61 18.21
N ASN A 52 1.90 -3.22 18.11
CA ASN A 52 0.61 -2.61 18.42
C ASN A 52 0.42 -1.21 17.80
N ALA A 53 0.75 -1.08 16.50
CA ALA A 53 0.89 0.23 15.84
C ALA A 53 -0.36 0.69 15.06
N ALA A 54 -1.34 -0.17 14.84
CA ALA A 54 -2.58 0.14 14.14
C ALA A 54 -3.73 0.15 15.15
N VAL A 55 -4.53 1.22 15.18
CA VAL A 55 -5.68 1.32 16.09
C VAL A 55 -6.97 0.89 15.40
N ASP A 56 -7.07 1.19 14.11
CA ASP A 56 -8.20 0.85 13.24
C ASP A 56 -7.67 0.32 11.89
N GLU A 57 -8.43 -0.56 11.27
CA GLU A 57 -8.04 -1.33 10.09
C GLU A 57 -9.06 -1.20 8.96
N ARG A 58 -8.75 -0.40 7.94
CA ARG A 58 -9.55 -0.24 6.71
C ARG A 58 -9.07 -1.18 5.58
N TYR A 59 -8.69 -2.41 5.92
CA TYR A 59 -7.98 -3.30 5.00
C TYR A 59 -8.84 -3.78 3.82
N GLU A 60 -10.09 -4.12 4.07
CA GLU A 60 -10.99 -4.63 3.03
C GLU A 60 -11.35 -3.53 2.04
N GLU A 61 -11.69 -2.33 2.51
CA GLU A 61 -11.97 -1.20 1.64
C GLU A 61 -10.71 -0.74 0.90
N ALA A 62 -9.53 -0.75 1.55
CA ALA A 62 -8.28 -0.41 0.86
C ALA A 62 -7.95 -1.38 -0.29
N ILE A 63 -8.23 -2.67 -0.14
CA ILE A 63 -8.08 -3.65 -1.23
C ILE A 63 -9.11 -3.39 -2.34
N LYS A 64 -10.33 -2.98 -1.99
CA LYS A 64 -11.35 -2.59 -2.98
C LYS A 64 -10.93 -1.34 -3.75
N ASP A 65 -10.47 -0.30 -3.07
CA ASP A 65 -9.97 0.94 -3.67
C ASP A 65 -8.80 0.64 -4.62
N ALA A 66 -7.88 -0.24 -4.21
CA ALA A 66 -6.76 -0.67 -5.03
C ALA A 66 -7.21 -1.36 -6.34
N LYS A 67 -8.24 -2.20 -6.29
CA LYS A 67 -8.84 -2.83 -7.49
C LYS A 67 -9.46 -1.79 -8.44
N GLU A 68 -10.09 -0.76 -7.91
CA GLU A 68 -10.66 0.32 -8.74
C GLU A 68 -9.56 1.14 -9.42
N VAL A 69 -8.43 1.38 -8.74
CA VAL A 69 -7.25 1.99 -9.36
C VAL A 69 -6.69 1.11 -10.47
N ASP A 70 -6.54 -0.20 -10.25
CA ASP A 70 -6.07 -1.13 -11.28
C ASP A 70 -7.00 -1.12 -12.52
N LYS A 71 -8.33 -1.08 -12.32
CA LYS A 71 -9.31 -0.92 -13.42
C LYS A 71 -9.16 0.40 -14.15
N PHE A 72 -8.98 1.51 -13.42
CA PHE A 72 -8.74 2.82 -14.01
C PHE A 72 -7.47 2.81 -14.86
N LEU A 73 -6.36 2.25 -14.36
CA LEU A 73 -5.12 2.11 -15.10
C LEU A 73 -5.29 1.23 -16.36
N ALA A 74 -6.07 0.16 -16.27
CA ALA A 74 -6.38 -0.71 -17.40
C ALA A 74 -7.25 -0.04 -18.47
N SER A 75 -8.11 0.92 -18.08
CA SER A 75 -8.97 1.66 -19.02
C SER A 75 -8.20 2.52 -20.02
N GLY A 76 -6.95 2.89 -19.70
CA GLY A 76 -6.10 3.71 -20.57
C GLY A 76 -6.59 5.15 -20.77
N VAL A 77 -7.53 5.64 -19.94
CA VAL A 77 -8.11 6.99 -20.07
C VAL A 77 -7.08 8.11 -19.88
N LYS A 78 -6.01 7.86 -19.12
CA LYS A 78 -4.90 8.80 -18.92
C LYS A 78 -3.56 8.18 -19.31
N SER A 79 -2.67 8.99 -19.88
CA SER A 79 -1.29 8.60 -20.17
C SER A 79 -0.48 8.44 -18.88
N GLU A 80 0.68 7.77 -18.98
CA GLU A 80 1.59 7.63 -17.84
C GLU A 80 2.11 8.98 -17.36
N GLU A 81 2.34 9.92 -18.29
CA GLU A 81 2.75 11.30 -18.03
C GLU A 81 1.67 12.10 -17.30
N ASP A 82 0.40 11.98 -17.72
CA ASP A 82 -0.71 12.65 -17.06
C ASP A 82 -0.89 12.15 -15.63
N ILE A 83 -0.83 10.82 -15.43
CA ILE A 83 -0.93 10.23 -14.08
C ILE A 83 0.26 10.68 -13.21
N ALA A 84 1.47 10.73 -13.76
CA ALA A 84 2.65 11.19 -13.02
C ALA A 84 2.53 12.66 -12.58
N LYS A 85 1.90 13.51 -13.39
CA LYS A 85 1.71 14.94 -13.11
C LYS A 85 0.54 15.22 -12.16
N GLU A 86 -0.60 14.60 -12.39
CA GLU A 86 -1.85 14.93 -11.69
C GLU A 86 -2.06 14.11 -10.42
N THR A 87 -1.64 12.85 -10.44
CA THR A 87 -1.83 11.89 -9.34
C THR A 87 -0.52 11.11 -9.09
N PRO A 88 0.55 11.80 -8.64
CA PRO A 88 1.91 11.23 -8.60
C PRO A 88 2.05 9.99 -7.70
N LEU A 89 1.16 9.82 -6.73
CA LEU A 89 1.13 8.70 -5.78
C LEU A 89 -0.09 7.78 -5.97
N LEU A 90 -0.73 7.81 -7.15
CA LEU A 90 -1.89 6.95 -7.44
C LEU A 90 -1.55 5.48 -7.15
N GLY A 91 -2.34 4.85 -6.27
CA GLY A 91 -2.20 3.44 -5.90
C GLY A 91 -1.13 3.12 -4.84
N VAL A 92 -0.39 4.12 -4.34
CA VAL A 92 0.59 3.90 -3.26
C VAL A 92 -0.13 3.73 -1.92
N PRO A 93 0.13 2.63 -1.17
CA PRO A 93 -0.46 2.45 0.16
C PRO A 93 0.02 3.51 1.16
N PHE A 94 -0.89 3.99 2.01
CA PHE A 94 -0.54 4.87 3.12
C PHE A 94 -1.43 4.57 4.34
N SER A 95 -0.97 5.03 5.50
CA SER A 95 -1.74 5.05 6.75
C SER A 95 -1.85 6.48 7.24
N CYS A 96 -2.96 6.81 7.89
CA CYS A 96 -3.12 8.07 8.61
C CYS A 96 -3.15 7.86 10.12
N LYS A 97 -2.82 8.92 10.86
CA LYS A 97 -2.99 8.95 12.30
C LYS A 97 -4.48 8.96 12.63
N GLU A 98 -4.88 8.17 13.63
CA GLU A 98 -6.30 7.99 14.02
C GLU A 98 -7.05 9.31 14.29
N THR A 99 -6.35 10.34 14.77
CA THR A 99 -6.93 11.68 14.98
C THR A 99 -7.39 12.38 13.71
N ILE A 100 -7.09 11.81 12.53
CA ILE A 100 -7.54 12.28 11.22
C ILE A 100 -8.71 11.38 10.79
N GLY A 101 -9.92 11.94 10.80
CA GLY A 101 -11.10 11.24 10.31
C GLY A 101 -10.98 10.95 8.82
N ILE A 102 -11.02 9.67 8.45
CA ILE A 102 -11.15 9.22 7.07
C ILE A 102 -12.48 8.48 6.97
N THR A 103 -13.33 8.95 6.07
CA THR A 103 -14.67 8.41 5.79
C THR A 103 -14.70 7.71 4.45
#